data_AF-A0A933I355-F1
#
_entry.id   AF-A0A933I355-F1
#
_cell.length_a   1.000
_cell.length_b   1.000
_cell.length_c   1.000
_cell.angle_alpha   90.00
_cell.angle_beta   90.00
_cell.angle_gamma   90.00
#
_symmetry.space_group_name_H-M   'P 1'
#
loop_
_entity.id
_entity.type
_entity.pdbx_description
1 polymer ?
#
loop_
_entity_poly.entity_id
_entity_poly.type
_entity_poly.pdbx_seq_one_letter_code
_entity_poly.pdbx_strand_id
1 'polypeptide(L)'
;MKIINKKIELKKLREIAANGFGNLVKAVVDIENEIMAIDAELHSDEEALLLENGSKQNNLWGINLYTELAGEDFIEFDSMINLRPSQNNRSRGVDDPKIRQIIKVIVDKLVEQ
;
A
#
# COMPACT_ATOMS: atom_id res chain seq x y z
N MET A 1 -2.65 -1.35 -13.10
CA MET A 1 -1.72 -0.52 -12.29
C MET A 1 -2.04 0.95 -12.42
N LYS A 2 -2.11 1.68 -11.29
CA LYS A 2 -2.35 3.12 -11.28
C LYS A 2 -1.85 3.76 -9.98
N ILE A 3 -1.44 5.03 -10.08
CA ILE A 3 -1.11 5.87 -8.92
C ILE A 3 -2.38 6.58 -8.44
N ILE A 4 -2.61 6.48 -7.13
CA ILE A 4 -3.70 7.11 -6.40
C ILE A 4 -3.12 8.28 -5.61
N ASN A 5 -3.43 9.49 -6.08
CA ASN A 5 -3.08 10.76 -5.44
C ASN A 5 -4.32 11.62 -5.10
N LYS A 6 -5.50 11.05 -5.33
CA LYS A 6 -6.82 11.58 -5.03
C LYS A 6 -7.65 10.46 -4.44
N LYS A 7 -8.74 10.81 -3.76
CA LYS A 7 -9.64 9.82 -3.16
C LYS A 7 -10.13 8.79 -4.18
N ILE A 8 -10.16 7.54 -3.75
CA ILE A 8 -10.76 6.41 -4.45
C ILE A 8 -11.87 5.82 -3.57
N GLU A 9 -13.03 5.56 -4.16
CA GLU A 9 -14.13 4.90 -3.45
C GLU A 9 -13.75 3.46 -3.09
N LEU A 10 -14.13 3.01 -1.89
CA LEU A 10 -13.96 1.63 -1.45
C LEU A 10 -14.63 0.64 -2.42
N LYS A 11 -15.77 1.02 -3.01
CA LYS A 11 -16.42 0.25 -4.08
C LYS A 11 -15.47 -0.03 -5.24
N LYS A 12 -14.64 0.95 -5.64
CA LYS A 12 -13.69 0.76 -6.72
C LYS A 12 -12.54 -0.18 -6.34
N LEU A 13 -12.10 -0.14 -5.08
CA LEU A 13 -11.14 -1.11 -4.56
C LEU A 13 -11.72 -2.53 -4.56
N ARG A 14 -13.01 -2.70 -4.19
CA ARG A 14 -13.69 -4.00 -4.27
C ARG A 14 -13.72 -4.56 -5.70
N GLU A 15 -13.99 -3.71 -6.69
CA GLU A 15 -13.94 -4.12 -8.10
C GLU A 15 -12.54 -4.56 -8.53
N ILE A 16 -11.49 -3.88 -8.06
CA ILE A 16 -10.09 -4.26 -8.34
C ILE A 16 -9.76 -5.60 -7.67
N ALA A 17 -10.13 -5.75 -6.39
CA ALA A 17 -9.94 -6.99 -5.65
C ALA A 17 -10.60 -8.17 -6.36
N ALA A 18 -11.87 -8.03 -6.74
CA ALA A 18 -12.64 -9.10 -7.39
C ALA A 18 -12.04 -9.56 -8.72
N ASN A 19 -11.39 -8.66 -9.46
CA ASN A 19 -10.72 -8.98 -10.72
C ASN A 19 -9.27 -9.52 -10.54
N GLY A 20 -8.73 -9.44 -9.31
CA GLY A 20 -7.38 -9.89 -8.97
C GLY A 20 -7.40 -10.97 -7.90
N PHE A 21 -7.14 -10.58 -6.65
CA PHE A 21 -6.95 -11.50 -5.52
C PHE A 21 -8.23 -11.80 -4.71
N GLY A 22 -9.41 -11.59 -5.29
CA GLY A 22 -10.71 -11.83 -4.68
C GLY A 22 -11.16 -10.69 -3.76
N ASN A 23 -10.63 -10.64 -2.54
CA ASN A 23 -11.00 -9.65 -1.51
C ASN A 23 -9.84 -8.73 -1.10
N LEU A 24 -8.72 -8.83 -1.81
CA LEU A 24 -7.47 -8.17 -1.50
C LEU A 24 -7.01 -7.30 -2.67
N VAL A 25 -6.55 -6.09 -2.36
CA VAL A 25 -5.78 -5.24 -3.28
C VAL A 25 -4.38 -5.08 -2.71
N LYS A 26 -3.37 -5.44 -3.49
CA LYS A 26 -1.97 -5.07 -3.18
C LYS A 26 -1.79 -3.58 -3.40
N ALA A 27 -1.01 -2.96 -2.52
CA ALA A 27 -0.65 -1.56 -2.66
C ALA A 27 0.77 -1.30 -2.19
N VAL A 28 1.42 -0.30 -2.78
CA VAL A 28 2.64 0.32 -2.24
C VAL A 28 2.36 1.78 -1.96
N VAL A 29 2.67 2.20 -0.74
CA VAL A 29 2.45 3.57 -0.25
C VAL A 29 3.77 4.32 -0.24
N ASP A 30 3.77 5.54 -0.80
CA ASP A 30 4.83 6.52 -0.59
C ASP A 30 4.45 7.44 0.57
N ILE A 31 5.21 7.32 1.68
CA ILE A 31 4.95 8.08 2.90
C ILE A 31 5.45 9.54 2.84
N GLU A 32 6.32 9.90 1.89
CA GLU A 32 6.79 11.28 1.71
C GLU A 32 5.83 12.06 0.81
N ASN A 33 5.38 11.43 -0.29
CA ASN A 33 4.49 12.08 -1.26
C ASN A 33 2.99 11.88 -0.96
N GLU A 34 2.63 11.06 0.03
CA GLU A 34 1.26 10.74 0.43
C GLU A 34 0.39 10.19 -0.73
N ILE A 35 0.97 9.30 -1.52
CA ILE A 35 0.34 8.61 -2.65
C ILE A 35 0.46 7.09 -2.50
N MET A 36 -0.32 6.33 -3.24
CA MET A 36 -0.15 4.87 -3.33
C MET A 36 -0.31 4.36 -4.75
N ALA A 37 0.43 3.31 -5.11
CA ALA A 37 0.20 2.54 -6.32
C ALA A 37 -0.60 1.27 -5.97
N ILE A 38 -1.56 0.92 -6.82
CA ILE A 38 -2.40 -0.27 -6.68
C ILE A 38 -2.58 -0.97 -8.04
N ASP A 39 -3.28 -2.09 -8.04
CA ASP A 39 -3.78 -2.80 -9.23
C ASP A 39 -2.62 -3.45 -10.03
N ALA A 40 -1.65 -4.04 -9.32
CA ALA A 40 -0.66 -4.97 -9.86
C ALA A 40 -0.75 -6.38 -9.25
N GLU A 41 -0.10 -7.35 -9.90
CA GLU A 41 0.07 -8.69 -9.34
C GLU A 41 1.13 -8.73 -8.23
N LEU A 42 2.21 -7.94 -8.36
CA LEU A 42 3.31 -7.90 -7.41
C LEU A 42 3.49 -6.49 -6.84
N HIS A 43 3.79 -6.41 -5.54
CA HIS A 43 4.17 -5.15 -4.89
C HIS A 43 5.43 -4.52 -5.52
N SER A 44 6.32 -5.34 -6.10
CA SER A 44 7.52 -4.83 -6.81
C SER A 44 7.16 -4.01 -8.06
N ASP A 45 6.06 -4.34 -8.74
CA ASP A 45 5.63 -3.60 -9.92
C ASP A 45 5.07 -2.23 -9.51
N GLU A 46 4.31 -2.18 -8.42
CA GLU A 46 3.81 -0.95 -7.80
C GLU A 46 4.95 -0.08 -7.26
N GLU A 47 5.97 -0.69 -6.63
CA GLU A 47 7.19 -0.01 -6.19
C GLU A 47 7.91 0.60 -7.39
N ALA A 48 8.11 -0.17 -8.47
CA ALA A 48 8.76 0.31 -9.68
C ALA A 48 8.03 1.50 -10.30
N LEU A 49 6.69 1.45 -10.40
CA LEU A 49 5.87 2.55 -10.91
C LEU A 49 6.05 3.84 -10.08
N LEU A 50 6.11 3.72 -8.76
CA LEU A 50 6.32 4.88 -7.89
C LEU A 50 7.74 5.44 -8.02
N LEU A 51 8.76 4.58 -8.16
CA LEU A 51 10.14 4.99 -8.40
C LEU A 51 10.28 5.73 -9.74
N GLU A 52 9.67 5.21 -10.81
CA GLU A 52 9.61 5.88 -12.12
C GLU A 52 8.94 7.25 -12.05
N ASN A 53 7.96 7.41 -11.14
CA ASN A 53 7.27 8.67 -10.89
C ASN A 53 7.99 9.58 -9.85
N GLY A 54 9.25 9.29 -9.52
CA GLY A 54 10.10 10.15 -8.70
C GLY A 54 10.05 9.90 -7.19
N SER A 55 9.39 8.84 -6.75
CA SER A 55 9.39 8.41 -5.35
C SER A 55 10.77 7.89 -4.94
N LYS A 56 11.10 7.96 -3.66
CA LYS A 56 12.35 7.39 -3.12
C LYS A 56 12.07 6.03 -2.50
N GLN A 57 12.89 5.03 -2.82
CA GLN A 57 12.73 3.67 -2.29
C GLN A 57 12.63 3.61 -0.75
N ASN A 58 13.34 4.50 -0.05
CA ASN A 58 13.29 4.59 1.41
C ASN A 58 11.91 4.96 1.98
N ASN A 59 11.02 5.48 1.15
CA ASN A 59 9.69 5.93 1.54
C ASN A 59 8.57 5.00 1.04
N LEU A 60 8.92 3.91 0.36
CA LEU A 60 7.95 2.98 -0.25
C LEU A 60 7.69 1.77 0.63
N TRP A 61 6.43 1.53 0.98
CA TRP A 61 6.03 0.43 1.86
C TRP A 61 4.87 -0.38 1.26
N GLY A 62 5.06 -1.68 1.15
CA GLY A 62 4.06 -2.60 0.63
C GLY A 62 3.05 -2.99 1.69
N ILE A 63 1.77 -2.94 1.33
CA ILE A 63 0.62 -3.32 2.17
C ILE A 63 -0.41 -4.10 1.36
N ASN A 64 -1.34 -4.71 2.08
CA ASN A 64 -2.46 -5.45 1.57
C ASN A 64 -3.75 -4.78 2.10
N LEU A 65 -4.68 -4.42 1.21
CA LEU A 65 -5.97 -3.82 1.55
C LEU A 65 -7.08 -4.86 1.42
N TYR A 66 -7.67 -5.27 2.55
CA TYR A 66 -8.76 -6.24 2.60
C TYR A 66 -10.11 -5.54 2.52
N THR A 67 -10.70 -5.47 1.33
CA THR A 67 -11.85 -4.58 1.03
C THR A 67 -13.17 -5.00 1.69
N GLU A 68 -13.21 -6.20 2.24
CA GLU A 68 -14.34 -6.77 2.98
C GLU A 68 -14.16 -6.68 4.51
N LEU A 69 -12.98 -6.27 4.99
CA LEU A 69 -12.70 -6.04 6.39
C LEU A 69 -12.74 -4.55 6.71
N ALA A 70 -12.90 -4.21 7.99
CA ALA A 70 -13.03 -2.84 8.46
C ALA A 70 -12.15 -2.58 9.68
N GLY A 71 -11.91 -1.31 9.98
CA GLY A 71 -11.07 -0.90 11.10
C GLY A 71 -9.63 -1.37 10.92
N GLU A 72 -9.06 -1.93 11.99
CA GLU A 72 -7.66 -2.35 12.05
C GLU A 72 -7.33 -3.49 11.07
N ASP A 73 -8.31 -4.33 10.72
CA ASP A 73 -8.13 -5.48 9.82
C ASP A 73 -8.18 -5.09 8.33
N PHE A 74 -8.49 -3.82 8.01
CA PHE A 74 -8.51 -3.32 6.62
C PHE A 74 -7.11 -3.29 5.99
N ILE A 75 -6.07 -3.02 6.78
CA ILE A 75 -4.69 -2.86 6.32
C ILE A 75 -3.82 -3.95 6.94
N GLU A 76 -3.29 -4.83 6.09
CA GLU A 76 -2.25 -5.77 6.47
C GLU A 76 -0.88 -5.27 5.99
N PHE A 77 0.07 -5.23 6.92
CA PHE A 77 1.46 -4.90 6.65
C PHE A 77 2.25 -6.18 6.37
N ASP A 78 2.02 -6.82 5.22
CA ASP A 78 2.83 -7.95 4.75
C ASP A 78 3.18 -7.78 3.27
N SER A 79 4.46 -7.65 2.98
CA SER A 79 4.98 -7.58 1.62
C SER A 79 6.45 -7.99 1.55
N MET A 80 6.84 -8.62 0.44
CA MET A 80 8.24 -8.99 0.21
C MET A 80 9.15 -7.77 0.07
N ILE A 81 8.66 -6.65 -0.47
CA ILE A 81 9.48 -5.45 -0.66
C ILE A 81 9.90 -4.78 0.66
N ASN A 82 9.20 -5.09 1.75
CA ASN A 82 9.47 -4.53 3.07
C ASN A 82 10.71 -5.15 3.75
N LEU A 83 11.20 -6.31 3.26
CA LEU A 83 12.38 -6.95 3.85
C LEU A 83 13.66 -6.15 3.53
N ARG A 84 13.98 -5.18 4.40
CA ARG A 84 15.05 -4.18 4.18
C ARG A 84 15.90 -3.99 5.44
N PRO A 85 16.83 -4.93 5.74
CA PRO A 85 17.68 -4.83 6.92
C PRO A 85 18.51 -3.54 6.98
N SER A 86 18.88 -2.97 5.83
CA SER A 86 19.60 -1.69 5.74
C SER A 86 18.80 -0.48 6.24
N GLN A 87 17.47 -0.58 6.28
CA GLN A 87 16.56 0.43 6.82
C GLN A 87 16.02 0.04 8.22
N ASN A 88 16.69 -0.91 8.89
CA ASN A 88 16.25 -1.44 10.17
C ASN A 88 14.86 -2.13 10.13
N ASN A 89 14.45 -2.66 8.97
CA ASN A 89 13.22 -3.45 8.81
C ASN A 89 13.57 -4.89 8.45
N ARG A 90 13.37 -5.83 9.37
CA ARG A 90 13.86 -7.22 9.25
C ARG A 90 12.75 -8.22 8.97
N SER A 91 11.50 -7.77 8.89
CA SER A 91 10.34 -8.59 8.56
C SER A 91 9.77 -8.22 7.19
N ARG A 92 8.73 -8.95 6.75
CA ARG A 92 7.88 -8.57 5.62
C ARG A 92 6.84 -7.51 5.99
N GLY A 93 6.69 -7.21 7.28
CA GLY A 93 5.87 -6.11 7.73
C GLY A 93 6.65 -4.81 7.82
N VAL A 94 5.99 -3.83 8.41
CA VAL A 94 6.58 -2.54 8.76
C VAL A 94 6.93 -2.60 10.24
N ASP A 95 8.18 -2.72 10.64
CA ASP A 95 8.58 -2.93 12.02
C ASP A 95 8.44 -1.65 12.87
N ASP A 96 8.59 -0.47 12.24
CA ASP A 96 8.42 0.81 12.92
C ASP A 96 6.93 1.18 13.07
N PRO A 97 6.40 1.28 14.31
CA PRO A 97 5.01 1.64 14.54
C PRO A 97 4.66 3.06 14.07
N LYS A 98 5.62 3.98 14.01
CA LYS A 98 5.39 5.33 13.48
C LYS A 98 5.11 5.30 11.99
N ILE A 99 5.84 4.47 11.24
CA ILE A 99 5.61 4.31 9.80
C ILE A 99 4.24 3.66 9.56
N ARG A 100 3.85 2.65 10.35
CA ARG A 100 2.49 2.09 10.29
C ARG A 100 1.41 3.16 10.46
N GLN A 101 1.58 4.05 11.44
CA GLN A 101 0.63 5.11 11.70
C GLN A 101 0.54 6.11 10.52
N ILE A 102 1.68 6.46 9.91
CA ILE A 102 1.71 7.32 8.72
C ILE A 102 0.97 6.65 7.56
N ILE A 103 1.23 5.37 7.30
CA ILE A 103 0.56 4.60 6.25
C ILE A 103 -0.96 4.59 6.48
N LYS A 104 -1.43 4.32 7.71
CA LYS A 104 -2.86 4.36 8.05
C LYS A 104 -3.48 5.69 7.70
N VAL A 105 -2.85 6.80 8.10
CA VAL A 105 -3.35 8.16 7.81
C VAL A 105 -3.44 8.43 6.31
N ILE A 106 -2.44 8.00 5.54
CA ILE A 106 -2.44 8.16 4.08
C ILE A 106 -3.54 7.32 3.44
N VAL A 107 -3.70 6.06 3.86
CA VAL A 107 -4.75 5.18 3.34
C VAL A 107 -6.14 5.74 3.68
N ASP A 108 -6.38 6.17 4.92
CA ASP A 108 -7.65 6.79 5.34
C ASP A 108 -7.95 8.09 4.58
N LYS A 109 -6.90 8.85 4.21
CA LYS A 109 -7.04 10.04 3.36
C LYS A 109 -7.41 9.70 1.93
N LEU A 110 -6.84 8.62 1.38
CA LEU A 110 -6.99 8.23 -0.02
C LEU A 110 -8.19 7.31 -0.28
N VAL A 111 -8.70 6.59 0.72
CA VAL A 111 -9.83 5.67 0.55
C VAL A 111 -11.09 6.28 1.16
N GLU A 112 -12.11 6.46 0.33
CA GLU A 112 -13.43 6.93 0.75
C GLU A 112 -14.35 5.73 1.02
N GLN A 113 -14.88 5.65 2.24
CA GLN A 113 -15.79 4.59 2.72
C GLN A 113 -17.18 4.73 2.10
#